data_AF-A0A162T4H1-F1
#
_entry.id   AF-A0A162T4H1-F1
#
_cell.length_a   1.000
_cell.length_b   1.000
_cell.length_c   1.000
_cell.angle_alpha   90.00
_cell.angle_beta   90.00
_cell.angle_gamma   90.00
#
_symmetry.space_group_name_H-M   'P 1'
#
loop_
_entity.id
_entity.type
_entity.pdbx_description
1 polymer ?
#
loop_
_entity_poly.entity_id
_entity_poly.type
_entity_poly.pdbx_seq_one_letter_code
_entity_poly.pdbx_strand_id
1 'polypeptide(L)'
;MNNFSRTANCKKCGSTNLRINSKSGGVDYICCDCGEVVGSVEYETYSTLRSKCSNCDGEVFKVKITDTDDTPYWSASCSKCENPPSISYVDSNGNEIEREARELLIIRDEIKELRKEVSSLGIDLRELESRTYSMDYAVDNHENEISSLKSKLDGFENSISDLDWKIKHID
;
A
#
# COMPACT_ATOMS: atom_id res chain seq x y z
N MET A 1 -14.96 -21.57 24.16
CA MET A 1 -14.72 -21.70 22.70
C MET A 1 -13.81 -22.91 22.50
N ASN A 2 -14.24 -23.89 21.70
CA ASN A 2 -13.43 -25.08 21.44
C ASN A 2 -12.51 -24.78 20.27
N ASN A 3 -11.23 -24.54 20.54
CA ASN A 3 -10.22 -24.42 19.48
C ASN A 3 -10.04 -25.80 18.86
N PHE A 4 -10.60 -26.01 17.66
CA PHE A 4 -10.40 -27.23 16.91
C PHE A 4 -9.00 -27.17 16.29
N SER A 5 -8.19 -28.21 16.53
CA SER A 5 -6.87 -28.33 15.92
C SER A 5 -6.81 -29.60 15.08
N ARG A 6 -6.23 -29.47 13.89
CA ARG A 6 -6.07 -30.59 12.95
C ARG A 6 -4.68 -30.61 12.38
N THR A 7 -4.19 -31.81 12.08
CA THR A 7 -2.91 -31.96 11.37
C THR A 7 -3.11 -31.62 9.89
N ALA A 8 -2.27 -30.75 9.36
CA ALA A 8 -2.23 -30.45 7.94
C ALA A 8 -1.83 -31.71 7.18
N ASN A 9 -2.61 -32.03 6.14
CA ASN A 9 -2.38 -33.18 5.29
C ASN A 9 -2.51 -32.78 3.83
N CYS A 10 -1.68 -33.36 2.98
CA CYS A 10 -1.78 -33.19 1.54
C CYS A 10 -3.10 -33.76 1.05
N LYS A 11 -3.88 -32.95 0.31
CA LYS A 11 -5.17 -33.39 -0.25
C LYS A 11 -5.04 -34.38 -1.41
N LYS A 12 -3.86 -34.42 -2.05
CA LYS A 12 -3.58 -35.30 -3.19
C LYS A 12 -3.19 -36.72 -2.77
N CYS A 13 -2.27 -36.87 -1.83
CA CYS A 13 -1.76 -38.20 -1.41
C CYS A 13 -2.03 -38.56 0.06
N GLY A 14 -2.66 -37.67 0.84
CA GLY A 14 -2.98 -37.92 2.25
C GLY A 14 -1.81 -37.73 3.22
N SER A 15 -0.58 -37.57 2.73
CA SER A 15 0.62 -37.44 3.56
C SER A 15 0.57 -36.24 4.52
N THR A 16 1.14 -36.43 5.70
CA THR A 16 1.32 -35.36 6.71
C THR A 16 2.79 -34.96 6.86
N ASN A 17 3.68 -35.48 6.02
CA ASN A 17 5.08 -35.10 5.98
C ASN A 17 5.25 -33.91 5.04
N LEU A 18 5.54 -32.74 5.62
CA LEU A 18 5.66 -31.49 4.89
C LEU A 18 7.09 -30.95 5.03
N ARG A 19 7.59 -30.29 4.00
CA ARG A 19 8.80 -29.46 4.06
C ARG A 19 8.42 -27.99 3.99
N ILE A 20 9.26 -27.15 4.58
CA ILE A 20 9.09 -25.69 4.54
C ILE A 20 9.83 -25.14 3.33
N ASN A 21 9.13 -24.38 2.51
CA ASN A 21 9.71 -23.58 1.44
C ASN A 21 9.65 -22.11 1.86
N SER A 22 10.82 -21.58 2.25
CA SER A 22 10.97 -20.22 2.77
C SER A 22 10.76 -19.17 1.67
N LYS A 23 10.05 -18.09 1.98
CA LYS A 23 9.85 -16.93 1.11
C LYS A 23 10.03 -15.64 1.90
N SER A 24 10.38 -14.54 1.24
CA SER A 24 10.36 -13.23 1.90
C SER A 24 8.94 -12.89 2.33
N GLY A 25 8.73 -12.71 3.63
CA GLY A 25 7.42 -12.43 4.22
C GLY A 25 6.49 -13.64 4.26
N GLY A 26 7.00 -14.87 4.23
CA GLY A 26 6.12 -16.03 4.22
C GLY A 26 6.80 -17.39 4.15
N VAL A 27 5.97 -18.43 4.13
CA VAL A 27 6.37 -19.81 3.85
C VAL A 27 5.29 -20.53 3.05
N ASP A 28 5.70 -21.49 2.22
CA ASP A 28 4.80 -22.57 1.81
C ASP A 28 5.14 -23.86 2.56
N TYR A 29 4.12 -24.61 2.93
CA TYR A 29 4.25 -25.99 3.35
C TYR A 29 4.02 -26.90 2.16
N ILE A 30 5.04 -27.65 1.76
CA ILE A 30 5.02 -28.51 0.57
C ILE A 30 5.01 -29.97 1.00
N CYS A 31 4.15 -30.79 0.40
CA CYS A 31 4.13 -32.23 0.64
C CYS A 31 5.44 -32.88 0.17
N CYS A 32 6.10 -33.64 1.05
CA CYS A 32 7.35 -34.34 0.72
C CYS A 32 7.16 -35.44 -0.34
N ASP A 33 5.98 -36.04 -0.42
CA ASP A 33 5.76 -37.24 -1.24
C ASP A 33 5.34 -36.90 -2.68
N CYS A 34 4.63 -35.80 -2.90
CA CYS A 34 4.11 -35.45 -4.23
C CYS A 34 4.38 -34.01 -4.67
N GLY A 35 5.01 -33.18 -3.83
CA GLY A 35 5.38 -31.80 -4.16
C GLY A 35 4.23 -30.78 -4.14
N GLU A 36 3.01 -31.20 -3.80
CA GLU A 36 1.85 -30.30 -3.71
C GLU A 36 2.01 -29.26 -2.61
N VAL A 37 1.66 -28.00 -2.87
CA VAL A 37 1.56 -26.97 -1.84
C VAL A 37 0.32 -27.27 -0.98
N VAL A 38 0.55 -27.54 0.31
CA VAL A 38 -0.50 -27.87 1.28
C VAL A 38 -1.10 -26.62 1.93
N GLY A 39 -0.31 -25.55 2.03
CA GLY A 39 -0.77 -24.24 2.49
C GLY A 39 0.36 -23.22 2.48
N SER A 40 -0.02 -21.96 2.52
CA SER A 40 0.91 -20.82 2.59
C SER A 40 0.55 -19.96 3.79
N VAL A 41 1.57 -19.44 4.47
CA VAL A 41 1.41 -18.60 5.65
C VAL A 41 2.26 -17.36 5.46
N GLU A 42 1.64 -16.20 5.68
CA GLU A 42 2.30 -14.90 5.62
C GLU A 42 3.00 -14.60 6.95
N TYR A 43 4.15 -13.95 6.84
CA TYR A 43 4.96 -13.45 7.94
C TYR A 43 5.27 -11.98 7.68
N GLU A 44 5.81 -11.29 8.68
CA GLU A 44 6.32 -9.93 8.49
C GLU A 44 7.34 -9.88 7.34
N THR A 45 7.40 -8.74 6.63
CA THR A 45 8.34 -8.52 5.52
C THR A 45 9.75 -8.97 5.88
N TYR A 46 10.40 -9.68 4.95
CA TYR A 46 11.73 -10.26 5.09
C TYR A 46 11.88 -11.31 6.20
N SER A 47 10.80 -11.73 6.86
CA SER A 47 10.80 -12.84 7.84
C SER A 47 10.27 -14.12 7.21
N THR A 48 10.78 -15.25 7.67
CA THR A 48 10.38 -16.59 7.23
C THR A 48 10.72 -17.65 8.29
N LEU A 49 10.38 -18.92 8.03
CA LEU A 49 10.89 -20.06 8.81
C LEU A 49 12.01 -20.75 8.06
N ARG A 50 13.02 -21.25 8.79
CA ARG A 50 14.09 -22.07 8.20
C ARG A 50 13.52 -23.38 7.66
N SER A 51 14.02 -23.79 6.49
CA SER A 51 13.67 -25.07 5.87
C SER A 51 14.27 -26.29 6.57
N LYS A 52 15.21 -26.08 7.50
CA LYS A 52 15.87 -27.10 8.32
C LYS A 52 15.66 -26.83 9.80
N CYS A 53 15.44 -27.90 10.57
CA CYS A 53 15.34 -27.84 12.02
C CYS A 53 16.69 -27.49 12.64
N SER A 54 16.75 -26.39 13.40
CA SER A 54 17.98 -25.92 14.05
C SER A 54 18.58 -26.86 15.11
N ASN A 55 17.84 -27.90 15.53
CA ASN A 55 18.29 -28.85 16.53
C ASN A 55 18.85 -30.17 15.93
N CYS A 56 18.36 -30.61 14.77
CA CYS A 56 18.72 -31.92 14.21
C CYS A 56 18.86 -31.94 12.69
N ASP A 57 18.84 -30.77 12.04
CA ASP A 57 18.89 -30.58 10.59
C ASP A 57 17.82 -31.35 9.80
N GLY A 58 16.72 -31.75 10.47
CA GLY A 58 15.58 -32.37 9.82
C GLY A 58 14.84 -31.40 8.91
N GLU A 59 14.52 -31.83 7.69
CA GLU A 59 13.79 -31.05 6.67
C GLU A 59 12.30 -31.38 6.61
N VAL A 60 11.85 -32.37 7.40
CA VAL A 60 10.46 -32.82 7.44
C VAL A 60 9.81 -32.34 8.73
N PHE A 61 8.64 -31.75 8.57
CA PHE A 61 7.84 -31.14 9.63
C PHE A 61 6.42 -31.72 9.62
N LYS A 62 5.85 -31.87 10.81
CA LYS A 62 4.41 -32.00 11.02
C LYS A 62 3.85 -30.61 11.28
N VAL A 63 2.69 -30.31 10.71
CA VAL A 63 2.08 -28.99 10.85
C VAL A 63 0.68 -29.14 11.41
N LYS A 64 0.37 -28.41 12.48
CA LYS A 64 -0.96 -28.34 13.08
C LYS A 64 -1.59 -27.00 12.71
N ILE A 65 -2.87 -27.06 12.33
CA ILE A 65 -3.70 -25.91 12.01
C ILE A 65 -4.71 -25.79 13.15
N THR A 66 -4.70 -24.66 13.84
CA THR A 66 -5.66 -24.32 14.89
C THR A 66 -6.59 -23.26 14.35
N ASP A 67 -7.88 -23.57 14.29
CA ASP A 67 -8.88 -22.60 13.87
C ASP A 67 -9.02 -21.52 14.95
N THR A 68 -8.88 -20.26 14.56
CA THR A 68 -9.09 -19.07 15.40
C THR A 68 -10.14 -18.18 14.76
N ASP A 69 -10.64 -17.17 15.49
CA ASP A 69 -11.71 -16.29 15.00
C ASP A 69 -11.32 -15.50 13.72
N ASP A 70 -10.04 -15.14 13.56
CA ASP A 70 -9.57 -14.37 12.40
C ASP A 70 -8.95 -15.23 11.30
N THR A 71 -7.75 -15.77 11.55
CA THR A 71 -6.98 -16.54 10.56
C THR A 71 -6.37 -17.78 11.20
N PRO A 72 -6.52 -18.97 10.58
CA PRO A 72 -6.07 -20.20 11.18
C PRO A 72 -4.56 -20.13 11.49
N TYR A 73 -4.19 -20.51 12.70
CA TYR A 73 -2.80 -20.50 13.15
C TYR A 73 -2.11 -21.81 12.77
N TRP A 74 -1.01 -21.72 12.03
CA TRP A 74 -0.21 -22.87 11.59
C TRP A 74 1.04 -23.01 12.47
N SER A 75 1.18 -24.15 13.13
CA SER A 75 2.34 -24.47 13.97
C SER A 75 3.07 -25.69 13.42
N ALA A 76 4.32 -25.49 13.02
CA ALA A 76 5.18 -26.56 12.53
C ALA A 76 6.06 -27.11 13.65
N SER A 77 6.27 -28.43 13.66
CA SER A 77 7.23 -29.11 14.52
C SER A 77 8.04 -30.11 13.70
N CYS A 78 9.34 -30.22 13.99
CA CYS A 78 10.21 -31.16 13.30
C CYS A 78 9.74 -32.60 13.55
N SER A 79 9.60 -33.39 12.48
CA SER A 79 9.14 -34.78 12.58
C SER A 79 10.14 -35.70 13.30
N LYS A 80 11.39 -35.27 13.52
CA LYS A 80 12.43 -36.06 14.18
C LYS A 80 12.56 -35.77 15.69
N CYS A 81 12.52 -34.50 16.07
CA CYS A 81 12.81 -34.08 17.46
C CYS A 81 11.73 -33.17 18.06
N GLU A 82 10.60 -32.97 17.37
CA GLU A 82 9.43 -32.20 17.80
C GLU A 82 9.65 -30.69 18.06
N ASN A 83 10.89 -30.22 18.03
CA ASN A 83 11.22 -28.79 18.12
C ASN A 83 10.61 -27.99 16.95
N PRO A 84 10.14 -26.76 17.20
CA PRO A 84 9.65 -25.88 16.14
C PRO A 84 10.81 -25.44 15.22
N PRO A 85 10.52 -25.10 13.94
CA PRO A 85 11.50 -24.44 13.09
C PRO A 85 11.84 -23.05 13.66
N SER A 86 13.08 -22.63 13.48
CA SER A 86 13.49 -21.27 13.85
C SER A 86 13.06 -20.26 12.80
N ILE A 87 12.76 -19.05 13.25
CA ILE A 87 12.60 -17.89 12.37
C ILE A 87 13.97 -17.55 11.76
N SER A 88 13.97 -17.19 10.49
CA SER A 88 15.12 -16.59 9.78
C SER A 88 14.65 -15.37 8.99
N TYR A 89 15.61 -14.58 8.52
CA TYR A 89 15.35 -13.44 7.67
C TYR A 89 15.92 -13.68 6.29
N VAL A 90 15.20 -13.23 5.26
CA VAL A 90 15.63 -13.36 3.87
C VAL A 90 15.42 -12.05 3.11
N ASP A 91 16.24 -11.78 2.10
CA ASP A 91 16.02 -10.67 1.16
C ASP A 91 14.87 -10.97 0.17
N SER A 92 14.57 -10.04 -0.75
CA SER A 92 13.54 -10.22 -1.77
C SER A 92 13.81 -11.36 -2.76
N ASN A 93 15.05 -11.85 -2.85
CA ASN A 93 15.43 -12.99 -3.69
C ASN A 93 15.43 -14.32 -2.90
N GLY A 94 15.16 -14.29 -1.60
CA GLY A 94 15.16 -15.47 -0.73
C GLY A 94 16.52 -15.83 -0.13
N ASN A 95 17.54 -14.98 -0.25
CA ASN A 95 18.84 -15.22 0.38
C ASN A 95 18.76 -14.92 1.88
N GLU A 96 19.33 -15.79 2.73
CA GLU A 96 19.36 -15.58 4.19
C GLU A 96 20.17 -14.32 4.53
N ILE A 97 19.61 -13.48 5.42
CA ILE A 97 20.22 -12.23 5.89
C ILE A 97 20.16 -12.15 7.41
N GLU A 98 20.99 -11.29 7.99
CA GLU A 98 20.95 -10.96 9.41
C GLU A 98 19.78 -10.03 9.76
N ARG A 99 19.42 -9.96 11.04
CA ARG A 99 18.29 -9.14 11.52
C ARG A 99 18.50 -7.66 11.21
N GLU A 100 19.70 -7.17 11.42
CA GLU A 100 20.11 -5.79 11.19
C GLU A 100 19.97 -5.43 9.71
N ALA A 101 20.33 -6.36 8.81
CA ALA A 101 20.13 -6.19 7.37
C ALA A 101 18.64 -6.14 7.01
N ARG A 102 17.78 -6.95 7.66
CA ARG A 102 16.33 -6.86 7.51
C ARG A 102 15.80 -5.48 7.91
N GLU A 103 16.21 -4.95 9.06
CA GLU A 103 15.78 -3.64 9.53
C GLU A 103 16.15 -2.54 8.54
N LEU A 104 17.37 -2.60 7.98
CA LEU A 104 17.81 -1.69 6.92
C LEU A 104 17.01 -1.81 5.63
N LEU A 105 16.59 -3.02 5.24
CA LEU A 105 15.73 -3.22 4.07
C LEU A 105 14.33 -2.65 4.27
N ILE A 106 13.74 -2.85 5.46
CA ILE A 106 12.43 -2.28 5.80
C ILE A 106 12.49 -0.76 5.71
N ILE A 107 13.47 -0.13 6.36
CA ILE A 107 13.65 1.33 6.31
C ILE A 107 13.88 1.83 4.87
N ARG A 108 14.66 1.09 4.07
CA ARG A 108 14.90 1.45 2.66
C ARG A 108 13.61 1.46 1.85
N ASP A 109 12.76 0.46 2.04
CA ASP A 109 11.49 0.35 1.31
C ASP A 109 10.51 1.44 1.75
N GLU A 110 10.43 1.74 3.06
CA GLU A 110 9.64 2.86 3.58
C GLU A 110 10.09 4.21 2.98
N ILE A 111 11.41 4.46 2.93
CA ILE A 111 11.96 5.67 2.29
C ILE A 111 11.58 5.72 0.80
N LYS A 112 11.55 4.58 0.12
CA LYS A 112 11.19 4.51 -1.30
C LYS A 112 9.71 4.88 -1.51
N GLU A 113 8.81 4.38 -0.68
CA GLU A 113 7.39 4.74 -0.75
C GLU A 113 7.17 6.22 -0.41
N LEU A 114 7.81 6.73 0.64
CA LEU A 114 7.76 8.16 0.99
C LEU A 114 8.23 9.06 -0.16
N ARG A 115 9.28 8.66 -0.89
CA ARG A 115 9.75 9.41 -2.07
C ARG A 115 8.71 9.46 -3.20
N LYS A 116 7.95 8.37 -3.42
CA LYS A 116 6.87 8.37 -4.40
C LYS A 116 5.74 9.31 -3.98
N GLU A 117 5.36 9.27 -2.70
CA GLU A 117 4.33 10.14 -2.15
C GLU A 117 4.71 11.62 -2.28
N VAL A 118 5.93 11.99 -1.88
CA VAL A 118 6.47 13.36 -2.07
C VAL A 118 6.46 13.77 -3.54
N SER A 119 6.81 12.85 -4.44
CA SER A 119 6.76 13.14 -5.88
C SER A 119 5.33 13.36 -6.38
N SER A 120 4.36 12.61 -5.89
CA SER A 120 2.94 12.79 -6.23
C SER A 120 2.43 14.14 -5.73
N LEU A 121 2.71 14.47 -4.47
CA LEU A 121 2.35 15.77 -3.89
C LEU A 121 2.97 16.94 -4.66
N GLY A 122 4.19 16.78 -5.17
CA GLY A 122 4.84 17.77 -6.02
C GLY A 122 4.22 17.93 -7.42
N ILE A 123 3.47 16.93 -7.92
CA ILE A 123 2.66 17.06 -9.14
C ILE A 123 1.38 17.83 -8.80
N ASP A 124 0.66 17.40 -7.77
CA ASP A 124 -0.60 18.01 -7.33
C ASP A 124 -0.42 19.51 -7.02
N LEU A 125 0.69 19.87 -6.36
CA LEU A 125 1.01 21.26 -6.07
C LEU A 125 1.16 22.11 -7.34
N ARG A 126 1.85 21.60 -8.37
CA ARG A 126 2.04 22.31 -9.64
C ARG A 126 0.72 22.49 -10.40
N GLU A 127 -0.16 21.49 -10.34
CA GLU A 127 -1.50 21.61 -10.93
C GLU A 127 -2.33 22.68 -10.21
N LEU A 128 -2.27 22.72 -8.88
CA LEU A 128 -2.93 23.76 -8.09
C LEU A 128 -2.37 25.15 -8.39
N GLU A 129 -1.05 25.31 -8.47
CA GLU A 129 -0.41 26.57 -8.86
C GLU A 129 -0.87 27.04 -10.24
N SER A 130 -0.92 26.14 -11.23
CA SER A 130 -1.41 26.46 -12.56
C SER A 130 -2.88 26.88 -12.55
N ARG A 131 -3.71 26.25 -11.71
CA ARG A 131 -5.12 26.60 -11.58
C ARG A 131 -5.30 27.97 -10.93
N THR A 132 -4.52 28.27 -9.90
CA THR A 132 -4.50 29.60 -9.25
C THR A 132 -4.11 30.67 -10.26
N TYR A 133 -3.04 30.46 -11.03
CA TYR A 133 -2.62 31.43 -12.06
C TYR A 133 -3.72 31.68 -13.12
N SER A 134 -4.39 30.62 -13.56
CA SER A 134 -5.52 30.76 -14.50
C SER A 134 -6.70 31.51 -13.88
N MET A 135 -6.95 31.35 -12.59
CA MET A 135 -8.00 32.07 -11.88
C MET A 135 -7.65 33.55 -11.72
N ASP A 136 -6.40 33.87 -11.35
CA ASP A 136 -5.93 35.26 -11.25
C ASP A 136 -6.10 35.99 -12.59
N TYR A 137 -5.70 35.35 -13.70
CA TYR A 137 -5.92 35.91 -15.04
C TYR A 137 -7.40 36.15 -15.37
N ALA A 138 -8.28 35.23 -14.97
CA ALA A 138 -9.72 35.39 -15.19
C ALA A 138 -10.30 36.56 -14.37
N VAL A 139 -9.82 36.75 -13.14
CA VAL A 139 -10.19 37.89 -12.28
C VAL A 139 -9.76 39.20 -12.94
N ASP A 140 -8.50 39.31 -13.38
CA ASP A 140 -8.00 40.51 -14.07
C ASP A 140 -8.83 40.86 -15.32
N ASN A 141 -9.21 39.85 -16.11
CA ASN A 141 -10.06 40.08 -17.28
C ASN A 141 -11.44 40.62 -16.88
N HIS A 142 -12.07 40.04 -15.85
CA HIS A 142 -13.36 40.50 -15.36
C HIS A 142 -13.28 41.92 -14.75
N GLU A 143 -12.21 42.28 -14.07
CA GLU A 143 -12.01 43.65 -13.56
C GLU A 143 -11.93 44.67 -14.70
N ASN A 144 -11.26 44.33 -15.80
CA ASN A 144 -11.20 45.16 -17.01
C ASN A 144 -12.59 45.30 -17.67
N GLU A 145 -13.35 44.20 -17.77
CA GLU A 145 -14.72 44.22 -18.29
C GLU A 145 -15.63 45.11 -17.45
N ILE A 146 -15.57 44.98 -16.11
CA ILE A 146 -16.31 45.83 -15.18
C ILE A 146 -15.95 47.30 -15.38
N SER A 147 -14.66 47.62 -15.53
CA SER A 147 -14.20 49.00 -15.75
C SER A 147 -14.73 49.58 -17.07
N SER A 148 -14.73 48.79 -18.14
CA SER A 148 -15.32 49.16 -19.42
C SER A 148 -16.83 49.41 -19.32
N LEU A 149 -17.55 48.54 -18.59
CA LEU A 149 -18.99 48.69 -18.37
C LEU A 149 -19.32 49.95 -17.56
N LYS A 150 -18.53 50.26 -16.51
CA LYS A 150 -18.70 51.51 -15.73
C LYS A 150 -18.56 52.74 -16.62
N SER A 151 -17.52 52.80 -17.45
CA SER A 151 -17.32 53.95 -18.35
C SER A 151 -18.46 54.13 -19.36
N LYS A 152 -19.03 53.03 -19.86
CA LYS A 152 -20.24 53.09 -20.72
C LYS A 152 -21.45 53.62 -19.96
N LEU A 153 -21.65 53.18 -18.71
CA LEU A 153 -22.73 53.65 -17.84
C LEU A 153 -22.63 55.18 -17.63
N ASP A 154 -21.45 55.67 -17.26
CA ASP A 154 -21.19 57.11 -17.09
C ASP A 154 -21.52 57.89 -18.38
N GLY A 155 -21.14 57.35 -19.54
CA GLY A 155 -21.46 57.94 -20.84
C GLY A 155 -22.97 58.03 -21.12
N PHE A 156 -23.73 57.00 -20.74
CA PHE A 156 -25.19 57.02 -20.84
C PHE A 156 -25.84 57.99 -19.85
N GLU A 157 -25.36 58.07 -18.62
CA GLU A 157 -25.85 59.02 -17.61
C GLU A 157 -25.67 60.48 -18.04
N ASN A 158 -24.52 60.81 -18.63
CA ASN A 158 -24.26 62.13 -19.21
C ASN A 158 -25.24 62.42 -20.38
N SER A 159 -25.43 61.46 -21.28
CA SER A 159 -26.35 61.61 -22.41
C SER A 159 -27.80 61.82 -21.97
N ILE A 160 -28.25 61.10 -20.92
CA ILE A 160 -29.58 61.27 -20.33
C ILE A 160 -29.71 62.66 -19.73
N SER A 161 -28.70 63.13 -19.01
CA SER A 161 -28.68 64.47 -18.39
C SER A 161 -28.79 65.57 -19.45
N ASP A 162 -28.07 65.44 -20.56
CA ASP A 162 -28.16 66.37 -21.70
C ASP A 162 -29.56 66.39 -22.33
N LEU A 163 -30.20 65.22 -22.47
CA LEU A 163 -31.56 65.11 -22.99
C LEU A 163 -32.59 65.73 -22.04
N ASP A 164 -32.48 65.46 -20.74
CA ASP A 164 -33.35 66.06 -19.72
C ASP A 164 -33.24 67.59 -19.71
N TRP A 165 -32.02 68.13 -19.83
CA TRP A 165 -31.80 69.57 -19.97
C TRP A 165 -32.51 70.14 -21.20
N LYS A 166 -32.36 69.50 -22.36
CA LYS A 166 -33.04 69.93 -23.60
C LYS A 166 -34.55 69.93 -23.44
N ILE A 167 -35.12 68.87 -22.88
CA ILE A 167 -36.58 68.75 -22.67
C ILE A 167 -37.12 69.90 -21.81
N LYS A 168 -36.41 70.29 -20.74
CA LYS A 168 -36.82 71.39 -19.86
C LYS A 168 -36.82 72.77 -20.52
N HIS A 169 -36.16 72.91 -21.67
CA HIS A 169 -35.98 74.18 -22.39
C HIS A 169 -36.58 74.14 -23.81
N ILE A 170 -37.56 73.25 -24.03
CA ILE A 170 -38.39 73.28 -25.24
C ILE A 170 -39.56 74.25 -24.98
N ASP A 171 -39.71 75.26 -25.84
CA ASP A 171 -40.85 76.19 -25.89
C ASP A 171 -42.15 75.50 -26.34
#